data_AF-K2BJU6-F1
#
_entry.id   AF-K2BJU6-F1
#
_cell.length_a   1.000
_cell.length_b   1.000
_cell.length_c   1.000
_cell.angle_alpha   90.00
_cell.angle_beta   90.00
_cell.angle_gamma   90.00
#
_symmetry.space_group_name_H-M   'P 1'
#
loop_
_entity.id
_entity.type
_entity.pdbx_description
1 polymer ?
#
loop_
_entity_poly.entity_id
_entity_poly.type
_entity_poly.pdbx_seq_one_letter_code
_entity_poly.pdbx_strand_id
1 'polypeptide(L)'
;MFPVEAWIADDEVSFFEGDFFDRLVALVSPVASNLTLGDKLRIFLYSLKITNENYSEIDLKDYPNYLVIARLLDGESGYVVNPEAMPARLIGLYSDPRILTSNVTSLVVYSPGTKGKGRHLSTIIETLGTKVALLESGDEVNVDCEVRSINSYVRKKMARVFNCKESKNLPRGNFGLEIAVGEKSFL
;
A
#
# COMPACT_ATOMS: atom_id res chain seq x y z
N MET A 1 -0.88 6.48 -6.89
CA MET A 1 -2.02 5.60 -7.21
C MET A 1 -2.79 5.48 -5.92
N PHE A 2 -3.99 6.04 -5.85
CA PHE A 2 -4.88 5.84 -4.72
C PHE A 2 -5.62 4.52 -4.98
N PRO A 3 -5.71 3.59 -4.01
CA PRO A 3 -6.45 2.34 -4.19
C PRO A 3 -7.94 2.67 -4.02
N VAL A 4 -8.55 3.18 -5.08
CA VAL A 4 -9.94 3.63 -5.06
C VAL A 4 -10.89 2.42 -5.08
N GLU A 5 -10.49 1.31 -5.69
CA GLU A 5 -11.30 0.08 -5.84
C GLU A 5 -11.57 -0.66 -4.52
N ALA A 6 -10.68 -0.57 -3.52
CA ALA A 6 -10.85 -1.25 -2.23
C ALA A 6 -11.92 -0.59 -1.34
N TRP A 7 -12.41 0.60 -1.71
CA TRP A 7 -13.38 1.39 -0.96
C TRP A 7 -14.74 1.47 -1.66
N ILE A 8 -14.86 0.80 -2.81
CA ILE A 8 -16.00 0.81 -3.71
C ILE A 8 -16.73 -0.53 -3.54
N ALA A 9 -18.00 -0.50 -3.13
CA ALA A 9 -18.88 -1.66 -3.23
C ALA A 9 -19.15 -1.96 -4.73
N ASP A 10 -19.58 -3.18 -5.07
CA ASP A 10 -19.73 -3.66 -6.46
C ASP A 10 -20.57 -2.73 -7.37
N ASP A 11 -21.31 -1.77 -6.80
CA ASP A 11 -22.11 -0.75 -7.48
C ASP A 11 -21.37 0.56 -7.84
N GLU A 12 -20.14 0.83 -7.36
CA GLU A 12 -19.34 1.99 -7.81
C GLU A 12 -18.31 1.66 -8.91
N VAL A 13 -18.33 0.43 -9.48
CA VAL A 13 -17.63 0.07 -10.73
C VAL A 13 -18.09 0.97 -11.90
N SER A 14 -19.30 1.55 -11.79
CA SER A 14 -19.88 2.49 -12.75
C SER A 14 -19.13 3.82 -12.90
N PHE A 15 -18.19 4.15 -12.00
CA PHE A 15 -17.29 5.31 -12.18
C PHE A 15 -16.25 5.08 -13.28
N PHE A 16 -15.91 3.82 -13.55
CA PHE A 16 -14.87 3.40 -14.48
C PHE A 16 -15.45 2.69 -15.70
N GLU A 17 -16.53 1.93 -15.52
CA GLU A 17 -17.26 1.24 -16.59
C GLU A 17 -18.61 1.92 -16.85
N GLY A 18 -18.77 2.55 -18.01
CA GLY A 18 -20.02 3.21 -18.40
C GLY A 18 -19.82 4.49 -19.21
N ASP A 19 -20.89 4.91 -19.87
CA ASP A 19 -20.92 6.16 -20.64
C ASP A 19 -20.88 7.37 -19.70
N PHE A 20 -20.61 8.57 -20.25
CA PHE A 20 -20.51 9.82 -19.48
C PHE A 20 -21.70 10.06 -18.53
N PHE A 21 -22.90 9.63 -18.93
CA PHE A 21 -24.11 9.72 -18.11
C PHE A 21 -24.09 8.78 -16.90
N ASP A 22 -23.58 7.56 -17.05
CA ASP A 22 -23.49 6.58 -15.95
C ASP A 22 -22.50 7.07 -14.88
N ARG A 23 -21.40 7.69 -15.32
CA ARG A 23 -20.40 8.31 -14.43
C ARG A 23 -20.94 9.53 -13.68
N LEU A 24 -21.86 10.30 -14.29
CA LEU A 24 -22.54 11.41 -13.63
C LEU A 24 -23.56 10.93 -12.61
N VAL A 25 -24.32 9.87 -12.92
CA VAL A 25 -25.27 9.26 -11.99
C VAL A 25 -24.54 8.71 -10.76
N ALA A 26 -23.35 8.14 -10.94
CA ALA A 26 -22.51 7.65 -9.84
C ALA A 26 -22.09 8.76 -8.83
N LEU A 27 -21.97 10.03 -9.27
CA LEU A 27 -21.65 11.15 -8.37
C LEU A 27 -22.80 11.53 -7.43
N VAL A 28 -24.05 11.36 -7.88
CA VAL A 28 -25.25 11.82 -7.15
C VAL A 28 -26.03 10.65 -6.55
N SER A 29 -25.68 9.42 -6.89
CA SER A 29 -26.32 8.24 -6.35
C SER A 29 -26.02 8.13 -4.85
N PRO A 30 -27.03 7.92 -3.99
CA PRO A 30 -26.88 7.71 -2.57
C PRO A 30 -26.38 6.29 -2.30
N VAL A 31 -25.20 5.96 -2.84
CA VAL A 31 -24.51 4.70 -2.56
C VAL A 31 -23.78 4.83 -1.23
N ALA A 32 -23.87 3.79 -0.41
CA ALA A 32 -23.28 3.69 0.92
C ALA A 32 -21.76 3.49 0.84
N SER A 33 -21.01 4.54 0.48
CA SER A 33 -19.56 4.58 0.61
C SER A 33 -19.10 5.49 1.75
N ASN A 34 -17.91 5.23 2.27
CA ASN A 34 -17.21 6.08 3.24
C ASN A 34 -16.54 7.31 2.58
N LEU A 35 -16.79 7.55 1.30
CA LEU A 35 -16.21 8.63 0.51
C LEU A 35 -16.99 9.94 0.72
N THR A 36 -16.28 11.02 1.01
CA THR A 36 -16.92 12.35 1.05
C THR A 36 -17.27 12.82 -0.36
N LEU A 37 -18.22 13.74 -0.51
CA LEU A 37 -18.59 14.32 -1.82
C LEU A 37 -17.38 14.92 -2.56
N GLY A 38 -16.42 15.48 -1.82
CA GLY A 38 -15.17 15.99 -2.38
C GLY A 38 -14.26 14.89 -2.94
N ASP A 39 -14.23 13.72 -2.30
CA ASP A 39 -13.47 12.56 -2.79
C ASP A 39 -14.13 11.98 -4.04
N LYS A 40 -15.46 11.86 -4.05
CA LYS A 40 -16.24 11.45 -5.23
C LYS A 40 -15.97 12.36 -6.43
N LEU A 41 -15.97 13.67 -6.23
CA LEU A 41 -15.66 14.63 -7.31
C LEU A 41 -14.22 14.49 -7.82
N ARG A 42 -13.24 14.28 -6.91
CA ARG A 42 -11.85 14.06 -7.31
C ARG A 42 -11.71 12.78 -8.13
N ILE A 43 -12.32 11.68 -7.69
CA ILE A 43 -12.32 10.39 -8.39
C ILE A 43 -12.90 10.55 -9.79
N PHE A 44 -14.05 11.22 -9.92
CA PHE A 44 -14.65 11.51 -11.22
C PHE A 44 -13.74 12.34 -12.14
N LEU A 45 -13.13 13.41 -11.63
CA LEU A 45 -12.17 14.20 -12.41
C LEU A 45 -10.93 13.39 -12.82
N TYR A 46 -10.50 12.43 -12.00
CA TYR A 46 -9.44 11.48 -12.35
C TYR A 46 -9.91 10.47 -13.40
N SER A 47 -11.12 9.92 -13.30
CA SER A 47 -11.65 8.93 -14.25
C SER A 47 -11.87 9.53 -15.64
N LEU A 48 -12.14 10.84 -15.75
CA LEU A 48 -12.17 11.55 -17.03
C LEU A 48 -10.78 11.67 -17.71
N LYS A 49 -9.69 11.61 -16.93
CA LYS A 49 -8.32 11.67 -17.46
C LYS A 49 -7.77 10.30 -17.86
N ILE A 50 -8.36 9.23 -17.36
CA ILE A 50 -7.98 7.86 -17.67
C ILE A 50 -8.74 7.46 -18.94
N THR A 51 -8.06 7.48 -20.08
CA THR A 51 -8.58 6.89 -21.33
C THR A 51 -8.46 5.37 -21.26
N ASN A 52 -9.39 4.64 -21.90
CA ASN A 52 -9.41 3.17 -21.94
C ASN A 52 -8.10 2.53 -22.46
N GLU A 53 -7.24 3.31 -23.13
CA GLU A 53 -5.94 2.86 -23.65
C GLU A 53 -4.88 2.60 -22.56
N ASN A 54 -5.08 3.08 -21.32
CA ASN A 54 -4.12 2.91 -20.22
C ASN A 54 -4.67 2.06 -19.06
N TYR A 55 -5.68 1.22 -19.32
CA TYR A 55 -6.22 0.28 -18.36
C TYR A 55 -5.54 -1.10 -18.52
N SER A 56 -5.13 -1.70 -17.40
CA SER A 56 -4.63 -3.07 -17.37
C SER A 56 -5.46 -3.85 -16.36
N GLU A 57 -6.33 -4.72 -16.86
CA GLU A 57 -7.03 -5.69 -16.03
C GLU A 57 -6.08 -6.79 -15.55
N ILE A 58 -6.20 -7.17 -14.29
CA ILE A 58 -5.50 -8.31 -13.71
C ILE A 58 -6.53 -9.12 -12.93
N ASP A 59 -6.93 -10.27 -13.50
CA ASP A 59 -7.75 -11.24 -12.77
C ASP A 59 -6.87 -11.97 -11.75
N LEU A 60 -7.24 -11.87 -10.47
CA LEU A 60 -6.52 -12.56 -9.39
C LEU A 60 -6.68 -14.09 -9.46
N LYS A 61 -7.71 -14.60 -10.15
CA LYS A 61 -7.93 -16.03 -10.38
C LYS A 61 -6.84 -16.67 -11.23
N ASP A 62 -6.15 -15.88 -12.06
CA ASP A 62 -4.99 -16.34 -12.85
C ASP A 62 -3.78 -16.69 -11.95
N TYR A 63 -3.84 -16.36 -10.67
CA TYR A 63 -2.77 -16.59 -9.70
C TYR A 63 -3.25 -17.49 -8.56
N PRO A 64 -3.46 -18.80 -8.79
CA PRO A 64 -4.04 -19.73 -7.81
C PRO A 64 -3.16 -19.94 -6.56
N ASN A 65 -1.86 -19.65 -6.66
CA ASN A 65 -0.94 -19.69 -5.51
C ASN A 65 -1.07 -18.44 -4.62
N TYR A 66 -1.53 -17.33 -5.21
CA TYR A 66 -1.78 -16.06 -4.52
C TYR A 66 -3.20 -15.99 -3.98
N LEU A 67 -4.21 -16.39 -4.77
CA LEU A 67 -5.60 -16.44 -4.36
C LEU A 67 -6.01 -17.89 -4.08
N VAL A 68 -5.98 -18.27 -2.80
CA VAL A 68 -6.19 -19.65 -2.35
C VAL A 68 -7.62 -19.84 -1.87
N ILE A 69 -8.26 -20.95 -2.25
CA ILE A 69 -9.57 -21.31 -1.70
C ILE A 69 -9.38 -21.81 -0.26
N ALA A 70 -10.08 -21.19 0.69
CA ALA A 70 -10.03 -21.56 2.10
C ALA A 70 -11.43 -21.49 2.73
N ARG A 71 -11.61 -22.21 3.83
CA ARG A 71 -12.83 -22.14 4.62
C ARG A 71 -12.78 -20.94 5.55
N LEU A 72 -13.74 -20.04 5.43
CA LEU A 72 -13.84 -18.82 6.22
C LEU A 72 -14.39 -19.10 7.62
N LEU A 73 -14.39 -18.08 8.48
CA LEU A 73 -14.81 -18.18 9.89
C LEU A 73 -16.29 -18.56 10.06
N ASP A 74 -17.11 -18.25 9.07
CA ASP A 74 -18.53 -18.63 8.97
C ASP A 74 -18.73 -20.09 8.50
N GLY A 75 -17.66 -20.77 8.11
CA GLY A 75 -17.70 -22.14 7.61
C GLY A 75 -17.98 -22.25 6.11
N GLU A 76 -18.10 -21.15 5.38
CA GLU A 76 -18.25 -21.13 3.93
C GLU A 76 -16.90 -21.21 3.20
N SER A 77 -16.92 -21.67 1.95
CA SER A 77 -15.73 -21.64 1.09
C SER A 77 -15.58 -20.24 0.50
N GLY A 78 -14.41 -19.63 0.69
CA GLY A 78 -14.07 -18.33 0.13
C GLY A 78 -12.64 -18.29 -0.39
N TYR A 79 -12.18 -17.11 -0.74
CA TYR A 79 -10.82 -16.87 -1.21
C TYR A 79 -10.01 -16.12 -0.15
N VAL A 80 -8.77 -16.55 0.05
CA VAL A 80 -7.82 -15.93 0.96
C VAL A 80 -6.54 -15.63 0.18
N VAL A 81 -5.99 -14.44 0.40
CA VAL A 81 -4.74 -14.02 -0.21
C VAL A 81 -3.56 -14.65 0.55
N ASN A 82 -2.69 -15.33 -0.18
CA ASN A 82 -1.40 -15.78 0.30
C ASN A 82 -0.32 -14.71 -0.02
N PRO A 83 0.11 -13.92 0.97
CA PRO A 83 1.03 -12.80 0.74
C PRO A 83 2.41 -13.25 0.26
N GLU A 84 2.82 -14.50 0.54
CA GLU A 84 4.14 -15.02 0.14
C GLU A 84 4.22 -15.36 -1.36
N ALA A 85 3.07 -15.51 -2.01
CA ALA A 85 2.97 -15.91 -3.42
C ALA A 85 2.57 -14.76 -4.34
N MET A 86 2.87 -13.50 -3.96
CA MET A 86 2.49 -12.33 -4.76
C MET A 86 3.07 -12.40 -6.19
N PRO A 87 2.24 -12.30 -7.23
CA PRO A 87 2.68 -12.32 -8.62
C PRO A 87 3.61 -11.16 -8.97
N ALA A 88 4.64 -11.43 -9.77
CA ALA A 88 5.59 -10.41 -10.22
C ALA A 88 4.92 -9.22 -10.94
N ARG A 89 3.81 -9.48 -11.66
CA ARG A 89 3.03 -8.42 -12.32
C ARG A 89 2.39 -7.46 -11.30
N LEU A 90 1.89 -7.97 -10.18
CA LEU A 90 1.36 -7.13 -9.09
C LEU A 90 2.49 -6.37 -8.38
N ILE A 91 3.64 -7.02 -8.14
CA ILE A 91 4.82 -6.34 -7.57
C ILE A 91 5.25 -5.17 -8.44
N GLY A 92 5.30 -5.36 -9.76
CA GLY A 92 5.65 -4.32 -10.72
C GLY A 92 4.73 -3.09 -10.65
N LEU A 93 3.43 -3.28 -10.44
CA LEU A 93 2.46 -2.18 -10.32
C LEU A 93 2.67 -1.33 -9.08
N TYR A 94 3.03 -1.95 -7.96
CA TYR A 94 3.18 -1.25 -6.69
C TYR A 94 4.61 -0.78 -6.42
N SER A 95 5.58 -1.26 -7.20
CA SER A 95 6.96 -0.80 -7.13
C SER A 95 7.09 0.69 -7.50
N ASP A 96 7.91 1.44 -6.77
CA ASP A 96 8.26 2.81 -7.14
C ASP A 96 9.59 2.77 -7.93
N PRO A 97 9.62 3.09 -9.23
CA PRO A 97 10.82 2.96 -10.04
C PRO A 97 12.01 3.76 -9.51
N ARG A 98 11.77 4.90 -8.83
CA ARG A 98 12.84 5.73 -8.26
C ARG A 98 13.39 5.15 -6.97
N ILE A 99 12.57 4.42 -6.22
CA ILE A 99 13.01 3.65 -5.05
C ILE A 99 13.79 2.42 -5.53
N LEU A 100 13.25 1.68 -6.51
CA LEU A 100 13.89 0.50 -7.06
C LEU A 100 15.28 0.80 -7.63
N THR A 101 15.41 1.85 -8.43
CA THR A 101 16.71 2.27 -9.00
C THR A 101 17.70 2.80 -7.98
N SER A 102 17.24 3.19 -6.77
CA SER A 102 18.13 3.67 -5.71
C SER A 102 18.91 2.55 -5.02
N ASN A 103 18.52 1.27 -5.20
CA ASN A 103 19.16 0.09 -4.60
C ASN A 103 19.41 0.23 -3.08
N VAL A 104 18.50 0.91 -2.38
CA VAL A 104 18.61 1.18 -0.96
C VAL A 104 18.30 -0.07 -0.14
N THR A 105 19.20 -0.41 0.78
CA THR A 105 18.96 -1.43 1.81
C THR A 105 18.29 -0.80 3.03
N SER A 106 17.30 -1.50 3.57
CA SER A 106 16.40 -1.01 4.60
C SER A 106 16.62 -1.73 5.93
N LEU A 107 16.63 -0.95 7.01
CA LEU A 107 16.54 -1.39 8.39
C LEU A 107 15.12 -1.09 8.91
N VAL A 108 14.46 -2.10 9.46
CA VAL A 108 13.19 -1.92 10.16
C VAL A 108 13.40 -2.17 11.63
N VAL A 109 13.03 -1.20 12.46
CA VAL A 109 13.18 -1.26 13.91
C VAL A 109 11.81 -1.16 14.54
N TYR A 110 11.48 -2.13 15.38
CA TYR A 110 10.16 -2.24 16.00
C TYR A 110 10.27 -2.30 17.53
N SER A 111 9.21 -1.90 18.21
CA SER A 111 9.11 -2.05 19.68
C SER A 111 8.89 -3.52 20.08
N PRO A 112 9.38 -3.96 21.25
CA PRO A 112 9.02 -5.27 21.79
C PRO A 112 7.50 -5.48 21.77
N GLY A 113 7.03 -6.66 21.37
CA GLY A 113 5.60 -6.94 21.23
C GLY A 113 4.97 -6.53 19.90
N THR A 114 5.64 -5.74 19.03
CA THR A 114 5.12 -5.36 17.71
C THR A 114 5.78 -6.05 16.52
N LYS A 115 6.46 -7.19 16.75
CA LYS A 115 7.16 -7.96 15.70
C LYS A 115 6.30 -8.27 14.47
N GLY A 116 5.01 -8.57 14.67
CA GLY A 116 4.07 -8.79 13.57
C GLY A 116 3.91 -7.56 12.67
N LYS A 117 3.76 -6.37 13.28
CA LYS A 117 3.72 -5.09 12.55
C LYS A 117 5.03 -4.83 11.81
N GLY A 118 6.17 -5.09 12.46
CA GLY A 118 7.48 -4.97 11.83
C GLY A 118 7.63 -5.84 10.58
N ARG A 119 7.10 -7.08 10.61
CA ARG A 119 7.07 -7.97 9.42
C ARG A 119 6.18 -7.44 8.30
N HIS A 120 4.96 -6.99 8.60
CA HIS A 120 4.07 -6.42 7.59
C HIS A 120 4.67 -5.16 6.95
N LEU A 121 5.28 -4.31 7.77
CA LEU A 121 6.00 -3.13 7.30
C LEU A 121 7.14 -3.53 6.35
N SER A 122 7.92 -4.55 6.69
CA SER A 122 8.97 -5.06 5.82
C SER A 122 8.43 -5.50 4.46
N THR A 123 7.32 -6.23 4.42
CA THR A 123 6.69 -6.66 3.16
C THR A 123 6.30 -5.47 2.28
N ILE A 124 5.67 -4.44 2.85
CA ILE A 124 5.27 -3.24 2.09
C ILE A 124 6.50 -2.50 1.56
N ILE A 125 7.54 -2.36 2.40
CA ILE A 125 8.83 -1.73 2.03
C ILE A 125 9.50 -2.48 0.87
N GLU A 126 9.40 -3.81 0.84
CA GLU A 126 9.90 -4.65 -0.25
C GLU A 126 9.08 -4.51 -1.52
N THR A 127 7.75 -4.50 -1.42
CA THR A 127 6.85 -4.26 -2.56
C THR A 127 7.13 -2.91 -3.22
N LEU A 128 7.47 -1.87 -2.45
CA LEU A 128 7.84 -0.56 -2.98
C LEU A 128 9.19 -0.52 -3.71
N GLY A 129 10.01 -1.58 -3.59
CA GLY A 129 11.26 -1.75 -4.35
C GLY A 129 12.54 -1.54 -3.54
N THR A 130 12.50 -1.56 -2.21
CA THR A 130 13.74 -1.67 -1.41
C THR A 130 13.96 -3.10 -0.93
N LYS A 131 15.15 -3.41 -0.38
CA LYS A 131 15.41 -4.71 0.24
C LYS A 131 15.54 -4.54 1.75
N VAL A 132 14.73 -5.25 2.54
CA VAL A 132 14.87 -5.24 4.00
C VAL A 132 16.02 -6.17 4.38
N ALA A 133 17.11 -5.56 4.82
CA ALA A 133 18.33 -6.28 5.19
C ALA A 133 18.34 -6.69 6.66
N LEU A 134 17.65 -5.95 7.52
CA LEU A 134 17.56 -6.24 8.94
C LEU A 134 16.21 -5.81 9.52
N LEU A 135 15.65 -6.68 10.35
CA LEU A 135 14.45 -6.45 11.15
C LEU A 135 14.82 -6.70 12.62
N GLU A 136 14.93 -5.63 13.42
CA GLU A 136 15.41 -5.71 14.81
C GLU A 136 14.45 -5.07 15.81
N SER A 137 14.43 -5.61 17.03
CA SER A 137 13.74 -4.97 18.15
C SER A 137 14.62 -3.84 18.68
N GLY A 138 14.09 -2.63 18.79
CA GLY A 138 14.75 -1.52 19.47
C GLY A 138 14.29 -1.45 20.93
N ASP A 139 15.22 -1.31 21.87
CA ASP A 139 14.86 -1.01 23.26
C ASP A 139 14.14 0.34 23.31
N GLU A 140 12.93 0.36 23.90
CA GLU A 140 12.01 1.51 23.98
C GLU A 140 12.14 2.49 22.80
N VAL A 141 11.63 2.09 21.63
CA VAL A 141 11.41 3.03 20.52
C VAL A 141 10.36 4.06 20.97
N ASN A 142 10.81 5.10 21.67
CA ASN A 142 10.00 6.19 22.21
C ASN A 142 9.60 7.20 21.11
N VAL A 143 9.52 6.73 19.87
CA VAL A 143 9.07 7.47 18.70
C VAL A 143 7.88 6.75 18.11
N ASP A 144 6.80 7.50 17.83
CA ASP A 144 5.60 6.93 17.21
C ASP A 144 5.96 6.28 15.88
N CYS A 145 6.41 7.05 14.89
CA CYS A 145 7.07 6.52 13.72
C CYS A 145 8.04 7.53 13.12
N GLU A 146 9.23 7.09 12.75
CA GLU A 146 10.28 7.94 12.19
C GLU A 146 10.93 7.26 10.98
N VAL A 147 11.12 8.04 9.90
CA VAL A 147 11.81 7.61 8.69
C VAL A 147 13.09 8.41 8.50
N ARG A 148 14.21 7.69 8.40
CA ARG A 148 15.55 8.23 8.10
C ARG A 148 16.03 7.62 6.80
N SER A 149 16.63 8.42 5.92
CA SER A 149 17.21 7.89 4.67
C SER A 149 18.25 8.83 4.11
N ILE A 150 19.29 8.24 3.50
CA ILE A 150 20.34 8.97 2.77
C ILE A 150 19.76 9.66 1.52
N ASN A 151 18.70 9.08 0.94
CA ASN A 151 18.00 9.61 -0.21
C ASN A 151 16.76 10.40 0.22
N SER A 152 16.70 11.68 -0.15
CA SER A 152 15.61 12.58 0.22
C SER A 152 14.25 12.22 -0.40
N TYR A 153 14.24 11.63 -1.61
CA TYR A 153 13.02 11.16 -2.26
C TYR A 153 12.46 9.96 -1.50
N VAL A 154 13.31 8.95 -1.23
CA VAL A 154 12.93 7.74 -0.49
C VAL A 154 12.41 8.12 0.90
N ARG A 155 13.10 9.01 1.62
CA ARG A 155 12.66 9.49 2.94
C ARG A 155 11.25 10.08 2.89
N LYS A 156 11.03 11.06 2.00
CA LYS A 156 9.74 11.76 1.86
C LYS A 156 8.62 10.81 1.44
N LYS A 157 8.92 9.89 0.52
CA LYS A 157 7.95 8.94 -0.01
C LYS A 157 7.53 7.94 1.07
N MET A 158 8.48 7.31 1.75
CA MET A 158 8.20 6.37 2.84
C MET A 158 7.48 7.05 4.00
N ALA A 159 7.90 8.26 4.40
CA ALA A 159 7.22 9.04 5.43
C ALA A 159 5.74 9.30 5.09
N ARG A 160 5.42 9.61 3.82
CA ARG A 160 4.03 9.79 3.38
C ARG A 160 3.24 8.49 3.33
N VAL A 161 3.84 7.40 2.83
CA VAL A 161 3.16 6.11 2.71
C VAL A 161 2.76 5.58 4.08
N PHE A 162 3.66 5.67 5.06
CA PHE A 162 3.44 5.15 6.41
C PHE A 162 2.93 6.21 7.41
N ASN A 163 2.65 7.43 6.94
CA ASN A 163 2.28 8.58 7.78
C ASN A 163 3.25 8.81 8.97
N CYS A 164 4.55 8.68 8.70
CA CYS A 164 5.62 8.76 9.67
C CYS A 164 6.31 10.13 9.63
N LYS A 165 6.95 10.50 10.75
CA LYS A 165 7.76 11.73 10.81
C LYS A 165 9.02 11.55 9.98
N GLU A 166 9.31 12.53 9.12
CA GLU A 166 10.62 12.62 8.46
C GLU A 166 11.70 13.05 9.45
N SER A 167 12.85 12.39 9.36
CA SER A 167 14.05 12.79 10.10
C SER A 167 15.21 13.04 9.16
N LYS A 168 15.90 14.15 9.39
CA LYS A 168 17.10 14.50 8.63
C LYS A 168 18.34 13.76 9.12
N ASN A 169 18.23 13.02 10.22
CA ASN A 169 19.31 12.18 10.71
C ASN A 169 19.58 11.05 9.71
N LEU A 170 20.84 10.62 9.66
CA LEU A 170 21.22 9.48 8.84
C LEU A 170 20.70 8.18 9.46
N PRO A 171 20.39 7.15 8.64
CA PRO A 171 20.13 5.80 9.14
C PRO A 171 21.29 5.28 9.97
N ARG A 172 21.00 4.40 10.95
CA ARG A 172 22.02 3.67 11.69
C ARG A 172 22.79 2.72 10.77
N GLY A 173 24.06 2.44 11.10
CA GLY A 173 24.88 1.47 10.38
C GLY A 173 25.11 1.80 8.90
N ASN A 174 25.15 0.75 8.07
CA ASN A 174 25.38 0.85 6.62
C ASN A 174 24.08 0.76 5.81
N PHE A 175 22.94 1.14 6.40
CA PHE A 175 21.63 1.10 5.73
C PHE A 175 21.36 2.43 5.01
N GLY A 176 20.68 2.36 3.86
CA GLY A 176 20.27 3.55 3.12
C GLY A 176 18.90 4.10 3.57
N LEU A 177 18.09 3.27 4.22
CA LEU A 177 16.78 3.59 4.80
C LEU A 177 16.67 2.93 6.18
N GLU A 178 16.18 3.68 7.15
CA GLU A 178 15.75 3.18 8.46
C GLU A 178 14.33 3.64 8.72
N ILE A 179 13.45 2.69 9.07
CA ILE A 179 12.10 2.98 9.54
C ILE A 179 11.96 2.43 10.95
N ALA A 180 11.76 3.34 11.91
CA ALA A 180 11.51 3.01 13.31
C ALA A 180 10.02 3.17 13.61
N VAL A 181 9.40 2.13 14.17
CA VAL A 181 7.99 2.09 14.55
C VAL A 181 7.83 1.75 16.04
N GLY A 182 7.12 2.63 16.74
CA GLY A 182 6.74 2.48 18.14
C GLY A 182 5.54 1.56 18.35
N GLU A 183 5.08 1.44 19.60
CA GLU A 183 3.88 0.68 19.94
C GLU A 183 2.58 1.32 19.38
N LYS A 184 2.52 2.66 19.41
CA LYS A 184 1.34 3.46 19.05
C LYS A 184 1.22 3.76 17.56
N SER A 185 2.26 3.51 16.75
CA SER A 185 2.17 3.65 15.31
C SER A 185 1.26 2.61 14.67
N PHE A 186 0.43 3.08 13.75
CA PHE A 186 -0.52 2.28 12.97
C PHE A 186 -0.03 2.11 11.53
N LEU A 187 0.35 0.87 11.23
CA LEU A 187 -0.48 0.02 10.39
C LEU A 187 -1.45 -0.76 11.29
#